data_AF-A0A1D2IK40-F1
#
_entry.id   AF-A0A1D2IK40-F1
#
_cell.length_a   1.000
_cell.length_b   1.000
_cell.length_c   1.000
_cell.angle_alpha   90.00
_cell.angle_beta   90.00
_cell.angle_gamma   90.00
#
_symmetry.space_group_name_H-M   'P 1'
#
loop_
_entity.id
_entity.type
_entity.pdbx_description
1 polymer ?
#
loop_
_entity_poly.entity_id
_entity_poly.type
_entity_poly.pdbx_seq_one_letter_code
_entity_poly.pdbx_strand_id
1 'polypeptide(L)' 'MRWENLNPDSGHSRADAALFGAEAVTTRAFDTPEFAGSTFHEIRNRAPGASRMPFEWTVNPYRGCTHACVYVTS' A
#
# COMPACT_ATOMS: atom_id res chain seq x y z
N MET A 1 10.97 -6.42 1.07
CA MET A 1 9.74 -5.94 1.76
C MET A 1 8.52 -6.36 0.97
N ARG A 2 7.38 -6.68 1.62
CA ARG A 2 6.16 -7.18 0.95
C ARG A 2 5.63 -6.30 -0.21
N TRP A 3 6.02 -5.03 -0.27
CA TRP A 3 5.62 -4.06 -1.29
C TRP A 3 6.50 -4.04 -2.55
N GLU A 4 7.71 -4.60 -2.48
CA GLU A 4 8.61 -4.72 -3.66
C GLU A 4 7.95 -5.52 -4.78
N ASN A 5 6.97 -6.36 -4.45
CA ASN A 5 6.25 -7.20 -5.40
C ASN A 5 5.20 -6.47 -6.23
N LEU A 6 4.99 -5.18 -5.98
CA LEU A 6 4.18 -4.31 -6.81
C LEU A 6 4.99 -3.62 -7.92
N ASN A 7 6.31 -3.83 -7.98
CA ASN A 7 7.11 -3.30 -9.07
C ASN A 7 6.91 -4.18 -10.33
N PRO A 8 6.46 -3.63 -11.47
CA PRO A 8 6.23 -4.42 -12.68
C PRO A 8 7.46 -5.18 -13.20
N ASP A 9 8.68 -4.71 -12.90
CA ASP A 9 9.93 -5.35 -13.35
C ASP A 9 10.42 -6.47 -12.41
N SER A 10 9.73 -6.66 -11.30
CA SER A 10 10.16 -7.60 -10.28
C SER A 10 9.57 -8.99 -10.58
N GLY A 11 10.41 -9.86 -11.14
CA GLY A 11 10.05 -11.19 -11.64
C GLY A 11 9.65 -12.18 -10.54
N HIS A 12 8.48 -11.96 -9.92
CA HIS A 12 8.06 -12.65 -8.70
C HIS A 12 7.38 -13.98 -8.93
N SER A 13 7.68 -14.92 -8.04
CA SER A 13 7.08 -16.26 -7.98
C SER A 13 5.75 -16.27 -7.20
N ARG A 14 4.93 -17.32 -7.34
CA ARG A 14 3.59 -17.43 -6.70
C ARG A 14 3.62 -17.30 -5.17
N ALA A 15 4.75 -17.59 -4.52
CA ALA A 15 4.95 -17.41 -3.09
C ALA A 15 5.16 -15.93 -2.69
N ASP A 16 5.55 -15.09 -3.65
CA ASP A 16 5.76 -13.64 -3.53
C ASP A 16 4.58 -12.84 -4.15
N ALA A 17 3.39 -13.44 -4.18
CA ALA A 17 2.22 -12.78 -4.74
C ALA A 17 1.93 -11.45 -4.01
N ALA A 18 1.89 -10.36 -4.77
CA ALA A 18 1.61 -9.05 -4.25
C ALA A 18 0.26 -8.98 -3.52
N LEU A 19 0.14 -8.09 -2.53
CA LEU A 19 -1.11 -7.85 -1.79
C LEU A 19 -2.27 -7.41 -2.70
N PHE A 20 -1.94 -6.75 -3.80
CA PHE A 20 -2.85 -6.22 -4.80
C PHE A 20 -2.28 -6.54 -6.17
N GLY A 21 -3.14 -6.73 -7.18
CA GLY A 21 -2.68 -6.78 -8.57
C GLY A 21 -1.96 -5.48 -8.92
N ALA A 22 -0.86 -5.56 -9.66
CA ALA A 22 -0.05 -4.39 -10.03
C ALA A 22 -0.88 -3.33 -10.78
N GLU A 23 -1.92 -3.75 -11.51
CA GLU A 23 -2.88 -2.90 -12.21
C GLU A 23 -3.76 -2.05 -11.26
N ALA A 24 -3.94 -2.48 -10.01
CA ALA A 24 -4.76 -1.79 -9.02
C ALA A 24 -3.95 -0.76 -8.22
N VAL A 25 -2.64 -0.61 -8.50
CA VAL A 25 -1.72 0.23 -7.72
C VAL A 25 -1.17 1.35 -8.59
N THR A 26 -1.31 2.58 -8.11
CA THR A 26 -0.62 3.73 -8.71
C THR A 26 0.65 4.00 -7.92
N THR A 27 1.81 3.90 -8.57
CA THR A 27 3.11 4.19 -7.95
C THR A 27 3.56 5.59 -8.33
N ARG A 28 3.95 6.40 -7.34
CA ARG A 28 4.48 7.75 -7.55
C ARG A 28 5.77 7.96 -6.77
N ALA A 29 6.69 8.69 -7.39
CA ALA A 29 7.88 9.23 -6.75
C ALA A 29 7.71 10.75 -6.60
N PHE A 30 8.21 11.31 -5.50
CA PHE A 30 8.17 12.74 -5.22
C PHE A 30 9.59 13.25 -5.06
N ASP A 31 9.89 14.37 -5.72
CA ASP A 31 11.18 15.05 -5.60
C ASP A 31 11.10 16.06 -4.45
N THR A 32 11.12 15.54 -3.23
CA THR A 32 11.09 16.34 -2.00
C THR A 32 12.19 15.80 -1.09
N PRO A 33 13.11 16.64 -0.60
CA PRO A 33 14.27 16.18 0.18
C PRO A 33 13.90 15.29 1.37
N GLU A 34 12.80 15.60 2.05
CA GLU A 34 12.27 14.87 3.21
C GLU A 34 11.79 13.45 2.86
N PHE A 35 11.56 13.16 1.57
CA PHE A 35 11.08 11.88 1.07
C PHE A 35 12.04 11.24 0.05
N ALA A 36 13.26 11.75 -0.08
CA ALA A 36 14.25 11.23 -1.03
C ALA A 36 14.47 9.71 -0.81
N GLY A 37 14.38 8.94 -1.89
CA GLY A 37 14.49 7.47 -1.85
C GLY A 37 13.22 6.73 -1.44
N SER A 38 12.11 7.42 -1.17
CA SER A 38 10.82 6.79 -0.85
C SER A 38 9.97 6.58 -2.09
N THR A 39 9.23 5.46 -2.12
CA THR A 39 8.23 5.16 -3.15
C THR A 39 6.85 5.10 -2.51
N PHE A 40 5.87 5.78 -3.12
CA PHE A 40 4.50 5.83 -2.62
C PHE A 40 3.59 4.97 -3.50
N HIS A 41 2.86 4.06 -2.87
CA HIS A 41 1.88 3.20 -3.52
C HIS A 41 0.48 3.62 -3.10
N GLU A 42 -0.29 4.14 -4.04
CA GLU A 42 -1.70 4.49 -3.84
C GLU A 42 -2.59 3.32 -4.27
N ILE A 43 -3.43 2.87 -3.34
CA ILE A 43 -4.31 1.71 -3.52
C ILE A 43 -5.71 2.09 -3.06
N ARG A 44 -6.71 1.89 -3.92
CA ARG A 44 -8.11 2.08 -3.54
C ARG A 44 -8.61 0.89 -2.73
N ASN A 45 -8.83 1.09 -1.43
CA ASN A 45 -9.34 0.05 -0.55
C ASN A 45 -10.83 0.23 -0.26
N ARG A 46 -11.66 -0.68 -0.76
CA ARG A 46 -13.11 -0.67 -0.52
C ARG A 46 -13.38 -1.09 0.93
N ALA A 47 -14.24 -0.35 1.61
CA ALA A 47 -14.73 -0.76 2.91
C ALA A 47 -15.55 -2.07 2.78
N PRO A 48 -15.45 -3.00 3.75
CA PRO A 48 -16.33 -4.16 3.78
C PRO A 48 -17.81 -3.71 3.82
N GLY A 49 -18.73 -4.49 3.25
CA GLY A 49 -20.16 -4.15 3.26
C GLY A 49 -20.78 -4.03 4.66
N ALA A 50 -20.14 -4.62 5.68
CA ALA A 50 -20.52 -4.49 7.08
C ALA A 50 -19.86 -3.28 7.80
N SER A 51 -19.12 -2.45 7.06
CA SER A 51 -18.50 -1.24 7.61
C SER A 51 -19.59 -0.32 8.18
N ARG A 52 -19.37 0.16 9.41
CA ARG A 52 -20.26 1.13 10.07
C ARG A 52 -20.01 2.57 9.61
N MET A 53 -18.99 2.78 8.78
CA MET A 53 -18.63 4.10 8.30
C MET A 53 -19.53 4.50 7.13
N PRO A 54 -19.95 5.78 7.02
CA PRO A 54 -20.89 6.25 5.99
C PRO A 54 -20.24 6.39 4.59
N PHE A 55 -19.07 5.80 4.38
CA PHE A 55 -18.30 5.89 3.14
C PHE A 55 -17.82 4.51 2.69
N GLU A 56 -17.81 4.32 1.36
CA GLU A 56 -17.48 3.03 0.74
C GLU A 56 -15.98 2.75 0.59
N TRP A 57 -15.13 3.73 0.92
CA TRP A 57 -13.68 3.65 0.75
C TRP A 57 -12.98 4.07 2.04
N THR A 58 -11.94 3.34 2.41
CA THR A 58 -11.14 3.66 3.61
C THR A 58 -9.82 4.30 3.22
N VAL A 59 -9.37 5.29 3.98
CA VAL A 59 -7.99 5.76 3.94
C VAL A 59 -7.22 5.04 5.05
N ASN A 60 -6.20 4.25 4.69
CA ASN A 60 -5.28 3.64 5.65
C ASN A 60 -3.86 4.15 5.37
N PRO A 61 -3.43 5.24 6.02
CA PRO A 61 -2.12 5.85 5.75
C PRO A 61 -0.95 5.07 6.36
N TYR A 62 -1.23 4.02 7.15
CA TYR A 62 -0.22 3.29 7.91
C TYR A 62 0.15 1.94 7.31
N ARG A 63 -0.55 1.49 6.28
CA ARG A 63 -0.28 0.17 5.68
C ARG A 63 1.01 0.25 4.85
N GLY A 64 2.15 -0.01 5.50
CA GLY A 64 3.46 -0.07 4.84
C GLY A 64 4.34 1.16 4.99
N CYS A 65 4.10 2.04 5.97
CA CYS A 65 5.01 3.16 6.19
C CYS A 65 6.40 2.66 6.64
N THR A 66 7.47 3.29 6.17
CA THR A 66 8.86 3.04 6.59
C THR A 66 9.08 3.28 8.08
N HIS A 67 8.15 3.97 8.73
CA HIS A 67 8.18 4.34 10.15
C HIS A 67 7.81 3.20 11.12
N ALA A 68 7.51 1.99 10.61
CA ALA A 68 7.22 0.81 11.43
C ALA A 68 6.16 1.05 12.53
N CYS A 69 5.17 1.90 12.27
CA CYS A 69 4.13 2.21 13.23
C CYS A 69 3.29 0.97 13.52
N VAL A 70 3.36 0.45 14.75
CA VAL A 70 2.56 -0.68 15.20
C VAL A 70 1.21 -0.15 15.66
N TYR A 71 0.12 -0.58 15.03
CA TYR A 71 -1.22 -0.24 15.53
C TYR A 71 -1.49 -1.07 16.79
N VAL A 72 -1.92 -0.44 17.88
CA VAL A 72 -2.37 -1.16 19.07
C VAL A 72 -3.63 -1.92 18.68
N THR A 73 -3.53 -3.24 18.64
CA THR A 73 -4.67 -4.15 18.60
C THR A 73 -4.97 -4.53 20.03
N SER A 74 -5.67 -3.64 20.74
CA SER A 74 -6.44 -4.05 21.91
C SER A 74 -7.69 -4.76 21.44
#